data_AF-A0A1D8URQ1-F1
#
_entry.id   AF-A0A1D8URQ1-F1
#
_cell.length_a   1.000
_cell.length_b   1.000
_cell.length_c   1.000
_cell.angle_alpha   90.00
_cell.angle_beta   90.00
_cell.angle_gamma   90.00
#
_symmetry.space_group_name_H-M   'P 1'
#
loop_
_entity.id
_entity.type
_entity.pdbx_description
1 polymer ?
#
loop_
_entity_poly.entity_id
_entity_poly.type
_entity_poly.pdbx_seq_one_letter_code
_entity_poly.pdbx_strand_id
1 'polypeptide(L)' 'MNLPHENEEQDFSKMRHDVRNILSTALLAADSLASNADSNVQRQAQTIIAAIELATDRLRKK' A
#
# COMPACT_ATOMS: atom_id res chain seq x y z
N MET A 1 -19.63 -23.54 16.77
CA MET A 1 -18.59 -24.40 16.14
C MET A 1 -18.14 -23.63 14.91
N ASN A 2 -17.05 -22.87 14.99
CA ASN A 2 -16.59 -22.09 13.82
C ASN A 2 -16.03 -23.06 12.78
N LEU A 3 -16.52 -22.93 11.56
CA LEU A 3 -16.05 -23.70 10.41
C LEU A 3 -14.69 -23.15 9.97
N PRO A 4 -13.74 -23.99 9.53
CA PRO A 4 -12.38 -23.58 9.18
C PRO A 4 -12.30 -22.42 8.15
N HIS A 5 -13.30 -22.28 7.28
CA HIS A 5 -13.37 -21.23 6.26
C HIS A 5 -13.59 -19.81 6.80
N GLU A 6 -14.23 -19.65 7.97
CA GLU A 6 -14.47 -18.31 8.55
C GLU A 6 -13.19 -17.66 9.07
N ASN A 7 -12.23 -18.47 9.53
CA ASN A 7 -10.94 -17.97 10.02
C ASN A 7 -10.05 -17.48 8.87
N GLU A 8 -10.04 -18.20 7.74
CA GLU A 8 -9.23 -17.83 6.56
C GLU A 8 -9.66 -16.49 5.96
N GLU A 9 -10.97 -16.24 5.86
CA GLU A 9 -11.48 -14.96 5.36
C GLU A 9 -11.18 -13.80 6.31
N GLN A 10 -11.30 -14.03 7.63
CA GLN A 10 -10.91 -13.05 8.64
C GLN A 10 -9.42 -12.73 8.61
N ASP A 11 -8.57 -13.74 8.51
CA ASP A 11 -7.11 -13.57 8.46
C ASP A 11 -6.68 -12.86 7.18
N PHE A 12 -7.28 -13.22 6.04
CA PHE A 12 -7.06 -12.51 4.79
C PHE A 12 -7.54 -11.05 4.87
N SER A 13 -8.65 -10.78 5.59
CA SER A 13 -9.14 -9.42 5.81
C SER A 13 -8.22 -8.57 6.68
N LYS A 14 -7.71 -9.14 7.79
CA LYS A 14 -6.72 -8.49 8.64
C LYS A 14 -5.43 -8.21 7.87
N MET A 15 -4.93 -9.20 7.12
CA MET A 15 -3.74 -9.02 6.28
C MET A 15 -3.91 -7.88 5.27
N ARG A 16 -5.06 -7.80 4.56
CA ARG A 16 -5.31 -6.69 3.62
C ARG A 16 -5.30 -5.34 4.32
N HIS A 17 -5.91 -5.25 5.51
CA HIS A 17 -5.93 -4.03 6.30
C HIS A 17 -4.50 -3.60 6.70
N ASP A 18 -3.70 -4.54 7.22
CA ASP A 18 -2.35 -4.23 7.70
C ASP A 18 -1.43 -3.83 6.55
N VAL A 19 -1.50 -4.53 5.42
CA VAL A 19 -0.76 -4.15 4.22
C VAL A 19 -1.18 -2.76 3.72
N ARG A 20 -2.48 -2.46 3.72
CA ARG A 20 -2.97 -1.12 3.33
C ARG A 20 -2.43 -0.02 4.25
N ASN A 21 -2.32 -0.29 5.54
CA ASN A 21 -1.75 0.68 6.48
C ASN A 21 -0.26 0.92 6.22
N ILE A 22 0.52 -0.15 5.99
CA ILE A 22 1.94 -0.05 5.63
C ILE A 22 2.13 0.76 4.34
N LEU A 23 1.34 0.46 3.31
CA LEU A 23 1.38 1.18 2.03
C LEU A 23 1.01 2.65 2.19
N SER A 24 0.07 2.99 3.08
CA SER A 24 -0.31 4.38 3.35
C SER A 24 0.87 5.16 3.96
N THR A 25 1.60 4.58 4.90
CA THR A 25 2.81 5.19 5.47
C THR A 25 3.89 5.38 4.41
N ALA A 26 4.11 4.39 3.55
CA ALA A 26 5.09 4.49 2.46
C ALA A 26 4.71 5.58 1.44
N LEU A 27 3.41 5.73 1.14
CA LEU A 27 2.91 6.76 0.24
C LEU A 27 3.20 8.17 0.78
N LEU A 28 2.96 8.40 2.08
CA LEU A 28 3.26 9.69 2.73
C LEU A 28 4.76 10.02 2.67
N ALA A 29 5.63 9.03 2.90
CA ALA A 29 7.07 9.22 2.79
C ALA A 29 7.48 9.56 1.34
N ALA A 30 6.90 8.87 0.34
CA ALA A 30 7.16 9.14 -1.06
C ALA A 30 6.65 10.52 -1.50
N ASP A 31 5.49 10.95 -1.01
CA ASP A 31 4.94 12.29 -1.27
C ASP A 31 5.86 13.39 -0.72
N SER A 32 6.44 13.19 0.47
CA SER A 32 7.46 14.10 1.00
C SER A 32 8.69 14.19 0.08
N LEU A 33 9.14 13.06 -0.48
CA LEU A 33 10.26 13.04 -1.43
C LEU A 33 9.92 13.70 -2.78
N ALA A 34 8.65 13.71 -3.19
CA ALA A 34 8.21 14.35 -4.43
C ALA A 34 8.35 15.89 -4.41
N SER A 35 8.43 16.47 -3.20
CA SER A 35 8.68 17.89 -2.98
C SER A 35 10.17 18.27 -2.94
N ASN A 36 11.08 17.31 -3.11
CA ASN A 36 12.51 17.56 -3.06
C ASN A 36 12.99 18.43 -4.24
N ALA A 37 13.97 19.31 -4.00
CA ALA A 37 14.53 20.19 -5.03
C ALA A 37 15.35 19.44 -6.09
N ASP A 38 15.87 18.25 -5.77
CA ASP A 38 16.57 17.41 -6.73
C ASP A 38 15.56 16.70 -7.66
N SER A 39 15.64 17.05 -8.94
CA SER A 39 14.79 16.46 -10.00
C SER A 39 14.89 14.94 -10.11
N ASN A 40 16.04 14.33 -9.81
CA ASN A 40 16.18 12.88 -9.80
C ASN A 40 15.40 12.27 -8.64
N VAL A 41 15.48 12.88 -7.46
CA VAL A 41 14.73 12.43 -6.26
C VAL A 41 13.23 12.54 -6.51
N GLN A 42 12.77 13.67 -7.07
CA GLN A 42 11.37 13.86 -7.43
C GLN A 42 10.86 12.80 -8.41
N ARG A 43 11.64 12.47 -9.46
CA ARG A 43 11.26 11.44 -10.44
C ARG A 43 11.16 10.04 -9.82
N GLN A 44 12.08 9.71 -8.92
CA GLN A 44 12.02 8.44 -8.20
C GLN A 44 10.82 8.40 -7.25
N ALA A 45 10.52 9.50 -6.55
CA ALA A 45 9.35 9.62 -5.69
C ALA A 45 8.04 9.38 -6.46
N GLN A 46 7.87 9.98 -7.64
CA GLN A 46 6.70 9.74 -8.49
C GLN A 46 6.57 8.26 -8.91
N THR A 47 7.70 7.61 -9.20
CA THR A 47 7.72 6.17 -9.54
C THR A 47 7.27 5.31 -8.36
N ILE A 48 7.72 5.64 -7.15
CA ILE A 48 7.34 4.94 -5.92
C ILE A 48 5.85 5.15 -5.63
N ILE A 49 5.35 6.38 -5.74
CA ILE A 49 3.93 6.72 -5.57
C ILE A 49 3.07 5.86 -6.49
N ALA A 50 3.37 5.86 -7.80
CA ALA A 50 2.61 5.09 -8.78
C ALA A 50 2.62 3.57 -8.49
N ALA A 51 3.75 3.03 -8.03
CA ALA A 51 3.85 1.62 -7.67
C ALA A 51 3.02 1.27 -6.42
N ILE A 52 3.01 2.15 -5.41
CA ILE A 52 2.22 1.98 -4.17
C ILE A 52 0.72 2.07 -4.47
N GLU A 53 0.31 3.01 -5.32
CA GLU A 53 -1.08 3.14 -5.76
C GLU A 53 -1.55 1.89 -6.51
N LEU A 54 -0.74 1.39 -7.45
CA LEU A 54 -1.03 0.14 -8.17
C LEU A 54 -1.15 -1.06 -7.23
N ALA A 55 -0.27 -1.17 -6.23
CA ALA A 55 -0.34 -2.24 -5.22
C ALA A 55 -1.61 -2.11 -4.37
N THR A 56 -1.97 -0.90 -3.96
CA THR A 56 -3.18 -0.61 -3.18
C THR A 56 -4.44 -0.96 -3.97
N ASP A 57 -4.47 -0.66 -5.27
CA ASP A 57 -5.60 -0.99 -6.14
C ASP A 57 -5.76 -2.50 -6.33
N ARG A 58 -4.65 -3.25 -6.43
CA ARG A 58 -4.69 -4.72 -6.48
C ARG A 58 -5.23 -5.32 -5.18
N LEU A 59 -4.98 -4.69 -4.03
CA LEU A 59 -5.53 -5.13 -2.74
C LEU A 59 -7.03 -4.83 -2.60
N ARG A 60 -7.54 -3.82 -3.32
CA ARG A 60 -8.97 -3.47 -3.35
C ARG A 60 -9.79 -4.37 -4.27
N LYS A 61 -9.20 -4.82 -5.38
CA LYS A 61 -9.86 -5.73 -6.34
C LYS A 61 -9.87 -7.15 -5.78
N LYS A 62 -11.01 -7.54 -5.19
CA LYS A 62 -11.41 -8.94 -4.95
C LYS A 62 -12.33 -9.38 -6.09
#